data_AF-A0A9P6XN66-F1
#
_entry.id   AF-A0A9P6XN66-F1
#
_cell.length_a   1.000
_cell.length_b   1.000
_cell.length_c   1.000
_cell.angle_alpha   90.00
_cell.angle_beta   90.00
_cell.angle_gamma   90.00
#
_symmetry.space_group_name_H-M   'P 1'
#
loop_
_entity.id
_entity.type
_entity.pdbx_description
1 polymer ?
#
loop_
_entity_poly.entity_id
_entity_poly.type
_entity_poly.pdbx_seq_one_letter_code
_entity_poly.pdbx_strand_id
1 'polypeptide(L)' 'MPAEGRARALGLQALPDRVLRLDPALPFGDERDLDLLPNTLPPQRHLGYAVQWFGLALTVLVVALVLERRRSRPIAR' A
#
# COMPACT_ATOMS: atom_id res chain seq x y z
N MET A 1 9.63 -20.93 -6.18
CA MET A 1 9.79 -21.49 -7.54
C MET A 1 9.51 -20.41 -8.59
N PRO A 2 10.46 -20.15 -9.51
CA PRO A 2 10.25 -19.24 -10.64
C PRO A 2 9.06 -19.71 -11.52
N ALA A 3 8.41 -18.78 -12.23
CA ALA A 3 7.19 -19.03 -13.00
C ALA A 3 7.33 -20.20 -14.00
N GLU A 4 8.50 -20.31 -14.65
CA GLU A 4 8.82 -21.39 -15.57
C GLU A 4 8.82 -22.78 -14.90
N GLY A 5 9.31 -22.85 -13.65
CA GLY A 5 9.28 -24.08 -12.86
C GLY A 5 7.86 -24.53 -12.51
N ARG A 6 6.94 -23.58 -12.33
CA ARG A 6 5.50 -23.87 -12.11
C ARG A 6 4.80 -24.28 -13.40
N ALA A 7 5.09 -23.63 -14.53
CA ALA A 7 4.54 -24.02 -15.83
C ALA A 7 4.89 -25.48 -16.16
N ARG A 8 6.17 -25.86 -16.00
CA ARG A 8 6.64 -27.23 -16.23
C ARG A 8 5.98 -28.25 -15.31
N ALA A 9 5.80 -27.93 -14.03
CA ALA A 9 5.12 -28.82 -13.08
C ALA A 9 3.66 -29.09 -13.45
N LEU A 10 3.01 -28.15 -14.15
CA LEU A 10 1.63 -28.27 -14.63
C LEU A 10 1.55 -28.83 -16.07
N GLY A 11 2.68 -29.17 -16.70
CA GLY A 11 2.73 -29.61 -18.10
C GLY A 11 2.41 -28.50 -19.12
N LEU A 12 2.47 -27.24 -18.70
CA LEU A 12 2.19 -26.08 -19.53
C LEU A 12 3.47 -25.53 -20.14
N GLN A 13 3.40 -25.07 -21.39
CA GLN A 13 4.52 -24.38 -22.05
C GLN A 13 4.81 -23.02 -21.38
N ALA A 14 3.76 -22.33 -20.95
CA ALA A 14 3.81 -21.08 -20.19
C ALA A 14 2.58 -20.96 -19.29
N LEU A 15 2.69 -20.19 -18.21
CA LEU A 15 1.54 -19.83 -17.39
C LEU A 15 0.71 -18.75 -18.12
N PRO A 16 -0.62 -18.82 -18.09
CA PRO A 16 -1.47 -17.78 -18.67
C PRO A 16 -1.34 -16.47 -17.88
N ASP A 17 -1.38 -15.33 -18.59
CA ASP A 17 -1.24 -13.99 -17.98
C ASP A 17 -2.37 -13.63 -17.01
N ARG A 18 -3.51 -14.31 -17.12
CA ARG A 18 -4.68 -14.10 -16.27
C ARG A 18 -5.26 -15.43 -15.84
N VAL A 19 -5.63 -15.52 -14.57
CA VAL A 19 -6.29 -16.68 -13.98
C VAL A 19 -7.72 -16.28 -13.66
N LEU A 20 -8.70 -16.95 -14.28
CA LEU A 20 -10.10 -16.79 -13.95
C LEU A 20 -10.40 -17.61 -12.69
N ARG A 21 -10.73 -16.94 -11.58
CA ARG A 21 -11.32 -17.60 -10.41
C ARG A 21 -12.84 -17.64 -10.58
N LEU A 22 -13.38 -18.84 -10.65
CA LEU A 22 -14.82 -19.09 -10.75
C LEU A 22 -15.54 -18.58 -9.50
N ASP A 23 -16.83 -18.28 -9.64
CA ASP A 23 -17.66 -17.90 -8.50
C ASP A 23 -17.77 -19.09 -7.52
N PRO A 24 -17.50 -18.91 -6.21
CA PRO A 24 -17.54 -19.99 -5.23
C PRO A 24 -18.93 -20.66 -5.10
N ALA A 25 -20.01 -20.01 -5.56
CA ALA A 25 -21.34 -20.62 -5.58
C ALA A 25 -21.53 -21.65 -6.72
N LEU A 26 -20.58 -21.77 -7.65
CA LEU A 26 -20.63 -22.74 -8.75
C LEU A 26 -20.08 -24.11 -8.31
N PRO A 27 -20.52 -25.22 -8.92
CA PRO A 27 -20.05 -26.57 -8.58
C PRO A 27 -18.53 -26.79 -8.72
N PHE A 28 -17.85 -25.94 -9.48
CA PHE A 28 -16.39 -25.95 -9.68
C PHE A 28 -15.73 -24.64 -9.21
N GLY A 29 -16.46 -23.84 -8.44
CA GLY A 29 -15.98 -22.61 -7.83
C GLY A 29 -15.11 -22.91 -6.64
N ASP A 30 -13.87 -22.41 -6.66
CA ASP A 30 -12.95 -22.54 -5.52
C ASP A 30 -13.30 -21.49 -4.46
N GLU A 31 -13.22 -21.83 -3.17
CA GLU A 31 -13.53 -20.88 -2.10
C GLU A 31 -12.64 -19.63 -2.20
N ARG A 32 -13.27 -18.46 -2.03
CA ARG A 32 -12.53 -17.20 -1.97
C ARG A 32 -11.89 -17.10 -0.60
N ASP A 33 -10.70 -17.66 -0.46
CA ASP A 33 -9.85 -17.38 0.69
C ASP A 33 -9.47 -15.88 0.66
N LEU A 34 -10.19 -15.09 1.46
CA LEU A 34 -9.95 -13.66 1.67
C LEU A 34 -8.90 -13.44 2.77
N ASP A 35 -8.56 -14.49 3.52
CA ASP A 35 -7.57 -14.50 4.58
C ASP A 35 -6.16 -14.87 4.06
N LEU A 36 -6.05 -15.22 2.77
CA LEU A 36 -4.80 -15.44 2.02
C LEU A 36 -3.75 -14.34 2.24
N LEU A 37 -4.19 -13.12 2.55
CA LEU A 37 -3.33 -12.06 3.03
C LEU A 37 -3.63 -11.82 4.51
N PRO A 38 -2.98 -12.57 5.43
CA PRO A 38 -3.15 -12.30 6.86
C PRO A 38 -2.86 -10.82 7.06
N ASN A 39 -3.80 -10.08 7.67
CA ASN A 39 -3.63 -8.65 7.88
C ASN A 39 -2.42 -8.40 8.80
N THR A 40 -1.27 -8.20 8.18
CA THR A 40 0.01 -8.01 8.86
C THR A 40 0.17 -6.58 9.38
N LEU A 41 -0.79 -5.68 9.13
CA LEU A 41 -0.88 -4.36 9.75
C LEU A 41 -1.87 -4.40 10.92
N PRO A 42 -1.39 -4.63 12.15
CA PRO A 42 -2.24 -4.45 13.32
C PRO A 42 -2.75 -3.00 13.38
N PRO A 43 -3.98 -2.75 13.87
CA PRO A 43 -4.64 -1.44 13.84
C PRO A 43 -3.81 -0.30 14.44
N GLN A 44 -2.94 -0.63 15.41
CA GLN A 44 -2.01 0.31 16.03
C GLN A 44 -1.03 0.96 15.04
N ARG A 45 -0.66 0.26 13.94
CA ARG A 45 0.20 0.83 12.91
C ARG A 45 -0.48 1.96 12.12
N HIS A 46 -1.80 1.92 11.97
CA HIS A 46 -2.55 3.01 11.33
C HIS A 46 -2.49 4.29 12.16
N LEU A 47 -2.52 4.18 13.49
CA LEU A 47 -2.33 5.32 14.39
C LEU A 47 -0.91 5.90 14.27
N GLY A 48 0.11 5.04 14.21
CA GLY A 48 1.49 5.47 13.98
C GLY A 48 1.65 6.26 12.69
N TYR A 49 1.08 5.77 11.58
CA TYR A 49 1.07 6.50 10.31
C TYR A 49 0.31 7.82 10.38
N ALA A 50 -0.87 7.84 11.03
CA ALA A 50 -1.63 9.08 11.20
C ALA A 50 -0.79 10.15 11.93
N VAL A 51 -0.17 9.77 13.07
CA VAL A 51 0.69 10.68 13.84
C VAL A 51 1.89 11.15 13.01
N GLN A 52 2.51 10.28 12.21
CA GLN A 52 3.60 10.68 11.32
C GLN A 52 3.16 11.72 10.29
N TRP A 53 2.03 11.50 9.62
CA TRP A 53 1.50 12.43 8.62
C TRP A 53 1.10 13.77 9.24
N PHE A 54 0.43 13.76 10.39
CA PHE A 54 0.11 14.98 11.13
C PHE A 54 1.36 15.72 11.61
N GLY A 55 2.35 14.98 12.12
CA GLY A 55 3.64 15.54 12.53
C GLY A 55 4.36 16.21 11.36
N LEU A 56 4.45 15.55 10.21
CA LEU A 56 5.03 16.10 8.98
C LEU A 56 4.29 17.37 8.53
N ALA A 57 2.96 17.33 8.47
CA ALA A 57 2.14 18.48 8.09
C ALA A 57 2.34 19.67 9.04
N LEU A 58 2.40 19.42 10.36
CA LEU A 58 2.65 20.45 11.36
C LEU A 58 4.05 21.06 11.21
N THR A 59 5.08 20.25 10.98
CA THR A 59 6.44 20.74 10.74
C THR A 59 6.49 21.64 9.52
N VAL A 60 5.90 21.22 8.39
CA VAL A 60 5.85 22.03 7.16
C VAL A 60 5.10 23.34 7.41
N LEU A 61 3.96 23.30 8.12
CA LEU A 61 3.20 24.49 8.47
C LEU A 61 4.03 25.47 9.31
N VAL A 62 4.73 25.00 10.35
CA VAL A 62 5.59 25.84 11.19
C VAL A 62 6.70 26.47 10.36
N VAL A 63 7.39 25.70 9.52
CA VAL A 63 8.45 26.21 8.65
C VAL A 63 7.91 27.29 7.72
N ALA A 64 6.77 27.05 7.07
CA ALA A 64 6.12 28.03 6.19
C ALA A 64 5.79 29.33 6.94
N LEU A 65 5.18 29.24 8.13
CA LEU A 65 4.85 30.40 8.96
C LEU A 65 6.10 31.17 9.41
N VAL A 66 7.19 30.48 9.75
CA VAL A 66 8.45 31.13 10.13
C VAL A 66 9.07 31.84 8.94
N LEU A 67 9.12 31.19 7.78
CA LEU A 67 9.67 31.79 6.56
C LEU A 67 8.85 33.00 6.11
N GLU A 68 7.52 32.90 6.15
CA GLU A 68 6.63 34.01 5.80
C GLU A 68 6.86 35.20 6.74
N ARG A 69 6.88 34.96 8.06
CA ARG A 69 7.17 36.03 9.03
C ARG A 69 8.56 36.65 8.86
N ARG A 70 9.57 35.86 8.48
CA ARG A 70 10.92 36.38 8.18
C ARG A 70 10.94 37.22 6.91
N ARG A 71 10.16 36.83 5.88
CA ARG A 71 10.03 37.57 4.63
C ARG A 71 9.29 38.89 4.82
N SER A 72 8.25 38.93 5.65
CA SER A 72 7.47 40.15 5.91
C SER A 72 8.17 41.16 6.82
N ARG A 73 9.29 40.80 7.47
CA ARG A 73 10.11 41.78 8.19
C ARG A 73 10.91 42.58 7.15
N PRO A 74 10.66 43.89 6.97
CA PRO A 74 11.52 44.72 6.16
C PRO A 74 12.90 44.69 6.81
N ILE A 75 13.94 44.35 6.05
CA ILE A 75 15.30 44.68 6.45
C ILE A 75 15.30 46.20 6.57
N ALA A 76 15.35 46.72 7.80
CA ALA A 76 15.58 48.13 8.03
C ALA A 76 16.94 48.47 7.38
N ARG A 77 16.88 49.07 6.20
CA ARG A 77 18.02 49.75 5.56
C ARG A 77 18.11 51.14 6.12
#